data_AF-A0A3C1PYS5-F1
#
_entry.id   AF-A0A3C1PYS5-F1
#
_cell.length_a   1.000
_cell.length_b   1.000
_cell.length_c   1.000
_cell.angle_alpha   90.00
_cell.angle_beta   90.00
_cell.angle_gamma   90.00
#
_symmetry.space_group_name_H-M   'P 1'
#
loop_
_entity.id
_entity.type
_entity.pdbx_description
1 polymer ?
#
loop_
_entity_poly.entity_id
_entity_poly.type
_entity_poly.pdbx_seq_one_letter_code
_entity_poly.pdbx_strand_id
1 'polypeptide(L)' 'TRLEQPRWNCVQWFVEREPDKSRSDREPPEVKLPSGCAVARDQDGNWVVLLPAQYLVEILHDRNEGLSFRSSA' A
#
# COMPACT_ATOMS: atom_id res chain seq x y z
N THR A 1 -26.47 8.62 -5.39
CA THR A 1 -25.04 8.52 -5.06
C THR A 1 -24.24 9.16 -6.18
N ARG A 2 -23.38 10.14 -5.88
CA ARG A 2 -22.47 10.74 -6.86
C ARG A 2 -21.22 9.86 -6.94
N LEU A 3 -20.86 9.41 -8.14
CA LEU A 3 -19.62 8.70 -8.40
C LEU A 3 -18.58 9.72 -8.87
N GLU A 4 -17.47 9.86 -8.15
CA GLU A 4 -16.32 10.64 -8.61
C GLU A 4 -15.27 9.71 -9.24
N GLN A 5 -14.50 10.23 -10.19
CA GLN A 5 -13.44 9.43 -10.82
C GLN A 5 -12.33 9.16 -9.81
N PRO A 6 -11.92 7.89 -9.63
CA PRO A 6 -10.85 7.56 -8.69
C PRO A 6 -9.53 8.13 -9.20
N ARG A 7 -8.72 8.65 -8.27
CA ARG A 7 -7.36 9.12 -8.55
C ARG A 7 -6.35 7.97 -8.66
N TRP A 8 -6.74 6.76 -8.27
CA TRP A 8 -5.90 5.57 -8.23
C TRP A 8 -6.47 4.49 -9.15
N ASN A 9 -5.59 3.85 -9.91
CA ASN A 9 -5.94 2.81 -10.87
C ASN A 9 -5.35 1.44 -10.50
N CYS A 10 -4.43 1.40 -9.53
CA CYS A 10 -3.73 0.19 -9.12
C CYS A 10 -3.74 0.08 -7.60
N VAL A 11 -3.71 -1.15 -7.10
CA VAL A 11 -3.62 -1.46 -5.67
C VAL A 11 -2.54 -2.52 -5.44
N GLN A 12 -1.81 -2.39 -4.33
CA GLN A 12 -0.87 -3.38 -3.85
C GLN A 12 -1.11 -3.61 -2.37
N TRP A 13 -1.39 -4.85 -1.98
CA TRP A 13 -1.38 -5.23 -0.57
C TRP A 13 0.05 -5.39 -0.12
N PHE A 14 0.32 -5.05 1.13
CA PHE A 14 1.66 -5.20 1.67
C PHE A 14 1.66 -5.60 3.14
N VAL A 15 2.74 -6.29 3.51
CA VAL A 15 3.05 -6.68 4.89
C VAL A 15 4.55 -6.51 5.13
N GLU A 16 4.93 -6.25 6.38
CA GLU A 16 6.34 -6.32 6.77
C GLU A 16 6.84 -7.75 6.78
N ARG A 17 8.06 -7.96 6.27
CA ARG A 17 8.74 -9.25 6.39
C ARG A 17 9.12 -9.55 7.84
N GLU A 18 9.52 -8.51 8.56
CA GLU A 18 9.86 -8.56 9.98
C GLU A 18 8.96 -7.56 10.72
N PRO A 19 7.82 -8.02 11.28
CA PRO A 19 6.87 -7.13 11.92
C PRO A 19 7.45 -6.48 13.17
N ASP A 20 7.30 -5.16 13.28
CA ASP A 20 7.58 -4.45 14.53
C ASP A 20 6.52 -4.81 15.59
N LYS A 21 6.93 -5.60 16.59
CA LYS A 21 6.05 -6.06 17.69
C LYS A 21 5.60 -4.92 18.62
N SER A 22 6.24 -3.76 18.54
CA SER A 22 5.90 -2.59 19.36
C SER A 22 4.88 -1.67 18.69
N ARG A 23 4.69 -1.77 17.37
CA ARG A 23 3.75 -0.95 16.62
C ARG A 23 2.31 -1.40 16.87
N SER A 24 1.40 -0.43 16.97
CA SER A 24 -0.03 -0.73 17.07
C SER A 24 -0.58 -1.29 15.75
N ASP A 25 -1.50 -2.25 15.82
CA ASP A 25 -2.24 -2.73 14.65
C ASP A 25 -3.02 -1.63 13.91
N ARG A 26 -3.23 -0.46 14.53
CA ARG A 26 -3.89 0.70 13.93
C ARG A 26 -2.97 1.54 13.05
N GLU A 27 -1.67 1.35 13.17
CA GLU A 27 -0.67 2.13 12.45
C GLU A 27 -0.12 1.32 11.27
N PRO A 28 -0.02 1.92 10.08
CA PRO A 28 0.52 1.23 8.92
C PRO A 28 2.02 0.96 9.11
N PRO A 29 2.55 -0.09 8.48
CA PRO A 29 3.99 -0.21 8.33
C PRO A 29 4.62 0.99 7.65
N GLU A 30 5.87 1.28 7.99
CA GLU A 30 6.60 2.37 7.37
C GLU A 30 6.82 2.05 5.89
N VAL A 31 6.21 2.86 5.01
CA VAL A 31 6.28 2.67 3.56
C VAL A 31 6.68 3.97 2.88
N LYS A 32 7.74 3.90 2.08
CA LYS A 32 8.25 5.00 1.26
C LYS A 32 7.42 5.12 -0.01
N LEU A 33 6.40 5.97 0.05
CA LEU A 33 5.46 6.18 -1.05
C LEU A 33 6.06 7.04 -2.18
N PRO A 34 5.84 6.65 -3.45
CA PRO A 34 5.95 7.59 -4.57
C PRO A 34 4.88 8.70 -4.47
N SER A 35 5.13 9.83 -5.14
CA SER A 35 4.19 10.95 -5.18
C SER A 35 2.82 10.54 -5.75
N GLY A 36 1.75 10.95 -5.09
CA GLY A 36 0.38 10.65 -5.51
C GLY A 36 -0.14 9.27 -5.06
N CYS A 37 0.69 8.44 -4.43
CA CYS A 37 0.26 7.21 -3.78
C CYS A 37 -0.34 7.50 -2.39
N ALA A 38 -1.19 6.60 -1.92
CA ALA A 38 -1.78 6.67 -0.59
C ALA A 38 -1.79 5.29 0.09
N VAL A 39 -1.67 5.27 1.42
CA VAL A 39 -1.88 4.05 2.21
C VAL A 39 -3.33 4.03 2.70
N ALA A 40 -3.95 2.86 2.63
CA ALA A 40 -5.28 2.61 3.13
C ALA A 40 -5.38 1.21 3.74
N ARG A 41 -6.55 0.91 4.32
CA ARG A 41 -6.90 -0.39 4.86
C ARG A 41 -8.09 -0.94 4.09
N ASP A 42 -8.05 -2.20 3.70
CA ASP A 42 -9.19 -2.87 3.07
C ASP A 42 -10.25 -3.28 4.12
N GLN A 43 -11.36 -3.87 3.67
CA GLN A 43 -12.45 -4.31 4.55
C GLN A 43 -12.07 -5.45 5.50
N ASP A 44 -11.01 -6.20 5.18
CA ASP A 44 -10.52 -7.34 5.96
C ASP A 44 -9.39 -6.95 6.93
N GLY A 45 -9.00 -5.67 6.90
CA GLY A 45 -8.00 -5.12 7.80
C GLY A 45 -6.57 -5.13 7.24
N ASN A 46 -6.37 -5.54 5.99
CA ASN A 46 -5.05 -5.57 5.37
C ASN A 46 -4.62 -4.19 4.91
N TRP A 47 -3.32 -3.93 4.99
CA TRP A 47 -2.73 -2.69 4.47
C TRP A 47 -2.57 -2.73 2.96
N VAL A 48 -2.95 -1.64 2.31
CA VAL A 48 -2.85 -1.46 0.87
C VAL A 48 -2.21 -0.13 0.51
N VAL A 49 -1.46 -0.11 -0.58
CA VAL A 49 -1.03 1.11 -1.27
C VAL A 49 -1.90 1.29 -2.51
N LEU A 50 -2.51 2.46 -2.63
CA LEU A 50 -3.23 2.90 -3.82
C LEU A 50 -2.28 3.69 -4.71
N LEU A 51 -2.16 3.31 -5.98
CA LEU A 51 -1.26 3.94 -6.95
C LEU A 51 -2.02 4.52 -8.14
N PRO A 52 -1.66 5.72 -8.63
CA PRO A 52 -2.30 6.33 -9.79
C PRO A 52 -1.93 5.66 -11.12
N ALA A 53 -0.80 4.95 -11.18
CA ALA A 53 -0.29 4.31 -12.40
C ALA A 53 0.51 3.03 -12.12
N GLN A 54 0.47 2.09 -13.07
CA GLN A 54 1.07 0.76 -12.93
C GLN A 54 2.60 0.79 -12.80
N TYR A 55 3.29 1.70 -13.50
CA TYR A 55 4.75 1.80 -13.44
C TYR A 55 5.28 2.17 -12.04
N LEU A 56 4.42 2.73 -11.17
CA LEU A 56 4.79 3.07 -9.79
C LEU A 56 4.93 1.84 -8.90
N VAL A 57 4.43 0.67 -9.34
CA VAL A 57 4.56 -0.58 -8.59
C VAL A 57 6.02 -0.99 -8.47
N GLU A 58 6.79 -0.92 -9.55
CA GLU A 58 8.23 -1.25 -9.53
C GLU A 58 8.98 -0.29 -8.59
N ILE A 59 8.72 1.01 -8.69
CA ILE A 59 9.32 2.03 -7.82
C ILE A 59 8.94 1.81 -6.35
N LEU A 60 7.70 1.39 -6.08
CA LEU A 60 7.24 1.06 -4.73
C LEU A 60 8.02 -0.14 -4.18
N HIS A 61 8.22 -1.19 -4.98
CA HIS A 61 8.94 -2.39 -4.57
C HIS A 61 10.42 -2.07 -4.29
N ASP A 62 11.09 -1.35 -5.21
CA ASP A 62 12.51 -0.99 -5.09
C ASP A 62 12.80 -0.14 -3.84
N ARG A 63 11.87 0.73 -3.44
CA ARG A 63 12.06 1.60 -2.27
C ARG A 63 11.81 0.91 -0.93
N ASN A 64 11.17 -0.25 -0.94
CA ASN A 64 10.61 -0.88 0.24
C ASN A 64 10.98 -2.37 0.33
N GLU A 65 12.27 -2.67 0.27
CA GLU A 65 12.80 -4.04 0.29
C GLU A 65 12.40 -4.86 1.54
N GLY A 66 12.15 -4.19 2.67
CA GLY A 66 11.67 -4.80 3.91
C GLY A 66 10.18 -5.20 3.90
N LEU A 67 9.45 -4.82 2.86
CA LEU A 67 8.05 -5.15 2.69
C LEU A 67 7.89 -6.25 1.64
N SER A 68 6.81 -7.01 1.80
CA SER A 68 6.34 -7.98 0.80
C SER A 68 5.05 -7.45 0.20
N PHE A 69 5.03 -7.31 -1.13
CA PHE A 69 3.89 -6.80 -1.87
C PHE A 69 3.20 -7.92 -2.66
N ARG A 70 1.89 -7.79 -2.84
CA ARG A 70 1.07 -8.69 -3.66
C ARG A 70 0.00 -7.93 -4.44
N SER A 71 -0.33 -8.43 -5.63
CA SER A 71 -1.35 -7.87 -6.52
C SER A 71 -2.76 -8.38 -6.27
N SER A 72 -2.95 -9.35 -5.38
CA SER A 72 -4.24 -9.91 -4.99
C SER A 72 -4.33 -10.11 -3.47
N ALA A 73 -5.55 -9.95 -2.93
CA ALA A 73 -5.88 -10.18 -1.53
C ALA A 73 -5.78 -11.65 -1.11
#